data_AF-A0A7S0ET18-F1
#
_entry.id   AF-A0A7S0ET18-F1
#
_cell.length_a   1.000
_cell.length_b   1.000
_cell.length_c   1.000
_cell.angle_alpha   90.00
_cell.angle_beta   90.00
_cell.angle_gamma   90.00
#
_symmetry.space_group_name_H-M   'P 1'
#
loop_
_entity.id
_entity.type
_entity.pdbx_description
1 polymer ?
#
loop_
_entity_poly.entity_id
_entity_poly.type
_entity_poly.pdbx_seq_one_letter_code
_entity_poly.pdbx_strand_id
1 'polypeptide(L)'
;LDVGRSAGMGIKTVNESKSREERVRQKYYFAGGSCRLMFDKTTAQVKTKMLEAVAGVPDIQVIFRGDVGETSPQAVNRLMATFFHEGEQTWMPVSKFVAAKLASRAKTSTLKSLVSDSTIRNPSVKGCL
;
A
#
# COMPACT_ATOMS: atom_id res chain seq x y z
N LEU A 1 60.66 -12.16 -16.51
CA LEU A 1 59.49 -12.28 -17.41
C LEU A 1 58.27 -12.44 -16.53
N ASP A 2 57.59 -11.33 -16.31
CA ASP A 2 56.38 -11.20 -15.51
C ASP A 2 55.19 -11.70 -16.34
N VAL A 3 54.44 -12.69 -15.83
CA VAL A 3 53.20 -13.15 -16.45
C VAL A 3 52.18 -13.45 -15.35
N GLY A 4 51.27 -12.50 -15.16
CA GLY A 4 49.85 -12.83 -15.04
C GLY A 4 49.29 -13.05 -13.64
N ARG A 5 49.10 -11.96 -12.88
CA ARG A 5 48.02 -11.87 -11.89
C ARG A 5 46.67 -12.06 -12.59
N SER A 6 46.06 -13.24 -12.46
CA SER A 6 44.63 -13.41 -12.72
C SER A 6 43.87 -13.09 -11.43
N ALA A 7 43.47 -11.83 -11.29
CA ALA A 7 42.47 -11.45 -10.31
C ALA A 7 41.10 -11.90 -10.82
N GLY A 8 40.69 -13.11 -10.42
CA GLY A 8 39.30 -13.52 -10.51
C GLY A 8 38.45 -12.61 -9.64
N MET A 9 37.90 -11.55 -10.24
CA MET A 9 36.81 -10.75 -9.67
C MET A 9 35.58 -11.64 -9.56
N GLY A 10 35.55 -12.47 -8.50
CA GLY A 10 34.30 -12.99 -7.99
C GLY A 10 33.48 -11.78 -7.59
N ILE A 11 32.46 -11.45 -8.38
CA ILE A 11 31.37 -10.61 -7.91
C ILE A 11 30.79 -11.39 -6.73
N LYS A 12 31.27 -11.09 -5.52
CA LYS A 12 30.58 -11.48 -4.30
C LYS A 12 29.24 -10.79 -4.42
N THR A 13 28.22 -11.52 -4.85
CA THR A 13 26.85 -11.08 -4.67
C THR A 13 26.66 -11.07 -3.16
N VAL A 14 27.00 -9.93 -2.55
CA VAL A 14 26.72 -9.66 -1.16
C VAL A 14 25.21 -9.51 -1.11
N ASN A 15 24.53 -10.65 -0.99
CA ASN A 15 23.14 -10.69 -0.61
C ASN A 15 23.16 -10.40 0.89
N GLU A 16 23.45 -9.14 1.24
CA GLU A 16 23.34 -8.62 2.59
C GLU A 16 21.91 -8.90 3.01
N SER A 17 21.73 -9.95 3.81
CA SER A 17 20.43 -10.35 4.27
C SER A 17 19.90 -9.17 5.08
N LYS A 18 18.92 -8.46 4.52
CA LYS A 18 18.25 -7.33 5.18
C LYS A 18 18.00 -7.67 6.64
N SER A 19 18.27 -6.75 7.56
CA SER A 19 17.97 -6.94 8.98
C SER A 19 16.50 -7.30 9.16
N ARG A 20 16.15 -7.94 10.29
CA ARG A 20 14.77 -8.30 10.57
C ARG A 20 13.86 -7.07 10.50
N GLU A 21 14.32 -5.96 11.05
CA GLU A 21 13.64 -4.67 11.10
C GLU A 21 13.41 -4.13 9.68
N GLU A 22 14.41 -4.21 8.81
CA GLU A 22 14.31 -3.79 7.42
C GLU A 22 13.28 -4.63 6.65
N ARG A 23 13.27 -5.95 6.87
CA ARG A 23 12.27 -6.84 6.26
C ARG A 23 10.86 -6.53 6.73
N VAL A 24 10.68 -6.25 8.02
CA VAL A 24 9.38 -5.87 8.60
C VAL A 24 8.91 -4.54 8.01
N ARG A 25 9.76 -3.50 7.97
CA ARG A 25 9.42 -2.20 7.36
C ARG A 25 9.03 -2.32 5.90
N GLN A 26 9.80 -3.09 5.12
CA GLN A 26 9.48 -3.34 3.72
C GLN A 26 8.12 -4.03 3.57
N LYS A 27 7.81 -5.02 4.40
CA LYS A 27 6.52 -5.70 4.34
C LYS A 27 5.38 -4.79 4.77
N TYR A 28 5.58 -4.01 5.84
CA TYR A 28 4.62 -3.03 6.35
C TYR A 28 4.27 -1.97 5.32
N TYR A 29 5.22 -1.56 4.46
CA TYR A 29 4.93 -0.67 3.35
C TYR A 29 3.83 -1.20 2.40
N PHE A 30 3.80 -2.53 2.16
CA PHE A 30 2.78 -3.17 1.31
C PHE A 30 1.53 -3.60 2.08
N ALA A 31 1.70 -4.20 3.25
CA ALA A 31 0.63 -4.80 4.05
C ALA A 31 -0.07 -3.80 4.99
N GLY A 32 0.60 -2.69 5.33
CA GLY A 32 0.18 -1.74 6.33
C GLY A 32 -0.21 -2.41 7.65
N GLY A 33 -1.30 -1.94 8.25
CA GLY A 33 -1.83 -2.48 9.52
C GLY A 33 -2.52 -3.84 9.40
N SER A 34 -2.60 -4.46 8.22
CA SER A 34 -3.31 -5.74 8.06
C SER A 34 -2.53 -6.90 8.67
N CYS A 35 -2.97 -7.40 9.83
CA CYS A 35 -2.38 -8.58 10.49
C CYS A 35 -2.32 -9.80 9.56
N ARG A 36 -3.40 -10.07 8.83
CA ARG A 36 -3.49 -11.20 7.88
C ARG A 36 -2.42 -11.10 6.77
N LEU A 37 -2.16 -9.91 6.25
CA LEU A 37 -1.09 -9.70 5.26
C LEU A 37 0.30 -9.71 5.90
N MET A 38 0.43 -9.18 7.12
CA MET A 38 1.69 -9.10 7.86
C MET A 38 2.19 -10.44 8.38
N PHE A 39 1.32 -11.40 8.68
CA PHE A 39 1.73 -12.67 9.29
C PHE A 39 1.50 -13.89 8.36
N ASP A 40 0.43 -13.92 7.57
CA ASP A 40 0.06 -15.14 6.81
C ASP A 40 0.61 -15.19 5.37
N LYS A 41 1.28 -14.14 4.91
CA LYS A 41 1.72 -13.98 3.52
C LYS A 41 3.17 -13.53 3.42
N THR A 42 3.89 -13.95 2.39
CA THR A 42 5.22 -13.39 2.09
C THR A 42 5.09 -11.99 1.51
N THR A 43 6.15 -11.18 1.57
CA THR A 43 6.15 -9.82 0.98
C THR A 43 5.81 -9.84 -0.51
N ALA A 44 6.28 -10.86 -1.24
CA ALA A 44 5.96 -11.05 -2.67
C ALA A 44 4.46 -11.30 -2.87
N GLN A 45 3.86 -12.21 -2.07
CA GLN A 45 2.43 -12.49 -2.13
C GLN A 45 1.58 -11.27 -1.79
N VAL A 46 1.97 -10.48 -0.79
CA VAL A 46 1.28 -9.22 -0.45
C VAL A 46 1.34 -8.26 -1.63
N LYS A 47 2.53 -8.03 -2.21
CA LYS A 47 2.70 -7.13 -3.36
C LYS A 47 1.83 -7.54 -4.54
N THR A 48 1.83 -8.82 -4.92
CA THR A 48 0.99 -9.34 -6.01
C THR A 48 -0.49 -9.12 -5.74
N LYS A 49 -0.96 -9.50 -4.55
CA LYS A 49 -2.36 -9.29 -4.16
C LYS A 49 -2.79 -7.83 -4.18
N MET A 50 -1.93 -6.92 -3.71
CA MET A 50 -2.23 -5.48 -3.73
C MET A 50 -2.29 -4.94 -5.16
N LEU A 51 -1.40 -5.39 -6.05
CA LEU A 51 -1.44 -4.99 -7.46
C LEU A 51 -2.69 -5.50 -8.17
N GLU A 52 -3.06 -6.76 -7.96
CA GLU A 52 -4.29 -7.35 -8.50
C GLU A 52 -5.53 -6.61 -7.98
N ALA A 53 -5.59 -6.34 -6.68
CA ALA A 53 -6.70 -5.61 -6.07
C ALA A 53 -6.80 -4.20 -6.64
N VAL A 54 -5.68 -3.47 -6.78
CA VAL A 54 -5.68 -2.15 -7.44
C VAL A 54 -6.16 -2.29 -8.87
N ALA A 55 -5.62 -3.21 -9.67
CA ALA A 55 -5.99 -3.39 -11.08
C ALA A 55 -7.50 -3.71 -11.26
N GLY A 56 -8.09 -4.44 -10.32
CA GLY A 56 -9.51 -4.79 -10.32
C GLY A 56 -10.46 -3.62 -10.06
N VAL A 57 -9.98 -2.44 -9.65
CA VAL A 57 -10.82 -1.27 -9.38
C VAL A 57 -11.27 -0.62 -10.70
N PRO A 58 -12.57 -0.68 -11.05
CA PRO A 58 -13.07 -0.09 -12.30
C PRO A 58 -13.18 1.44 -12.20
N ASP A 59 -13.68 1.95 -11.07
CA ASP A 59 -13.78 3.39 -10.79
C ASP A 59 -13.11 3.72 -9.45
N ILE A 60 -12.02 4.47 -9.54
CA ILE A 60 -11.26 4.90 -8.37
C ILE A 60 -11.98 5.99 -7.56
N GLN A 61 -12.92 6.72 -8.17
CA GLN A 61 -13.69 7.76 -7.47
C GLN A 61 -14.58 7.15 -6.39
N VAL A 62 -15.13 5.96 -6.65
CA VAL A 62 -15.94 5.21 -5.67
C VAL A 62 -15.10 4.85 -4.44
N ILE A 63 -13.82 4.53 -4.63
CA ILE A 63 -12.90 4.26 -3.51
C ILE A 63 -12.70 5.50 -2.64
N PHE A 64 -12.49 6.65 -3.28
CA PHE A 64 -12.24 7.89 -2.56
C PHE A 64 -13.48 8.51 -1.90
N ARG A 65 -14.68 8.04 -2.25
CA ARG A 65 -15.90 8.43 -1.53
C ARG A 65 -16.17 7.57 -0.31
N GLY A 66 -15.48 6.44 -0.17
CA GLY A 66 -15.80 5.47 0.86
C GLY A 66 -17.05 4.66 0.56
N ASP A 67 -17.66 4.83 -0.61
CA ASP A 67 -18.81 4.06 -1.13
C ASP A 67 -18.41 2.62 -1.53
N VAL A 68 -17.30 2.14 -0.97
CA VAL A 68 -16.86 0.77 -1.10
C VAL A 68 -17.65 -0.05 -0.09
N GLY A 69 -18.89 -0.39 -0.45
CA GLY A 69 -19.81 -1.09 0.43
C GLY A 69 -19.23 -2.40 0.96
N GLU A 70 -19.66 -2.80 2.17
CA GLU A 70 -19.32 -4.05 2.86
C GLU A 70 -19.44 -5.31 1.98
N THR A 71 -20.25 -5.22 0.92
CA THR A 71 -20.54 -6.29 -0.04
C THR A 71 -19.60 -6.33 -1.24
N SER A 72 -18.70 -5.36 -1.45
CA SER A 72 -17.74 -5.37 -2.55
C SER A 72 -16.64 -6.39 -2.28
N PRO A 73 -16.64 -7.57 -2.94
CA PRO A 73 -15.67 -8.64 -2.66
C PRO A 73 -14.23 -8.23 -3.03
N GLN A 74 -14.10 -7.14 -3.80
CA GLN A 74 -12.85 -6.70 -4.41
C GLN A 74 -12.14 -5.59 -3.64
N ALA A 75 -12.82 -4.85 -2.74
CA ALA A 75 -12.27 -3.59 -2.24
C ALA A 75 -12.33 -3.42 -0.71
N VAL A 76 -13.34 -3.95 -0.01
CA VAL A 76 -13.34 -3.98 1.46
C VAL A 76 -12.35 -5.03 1.96
N ASN A 77 -11.54 -4.67 2.96
CA ASN A 77 -10.46 -5.51 3.53
C ASN A 77 -9.30 -5.87 2.59
N ARG A 78 -9.24 -5.27 1.39
CA ARG A 78 -8.13 -5.46 0.43
C ARG A 78 -7.40 -4.16 0.10
N LEU A 79 -8.12 -3.07 -0.12
CA LEU A 79 -7.55 -1.75 -0.44
C LEU A 79 -7.82 -0.72 0.64
N MET A 80 -8.98 -0.82 1.30
CA MET A 80 -9.41 0.11 2.33
C MET A 80 -9.55 -0.63 3.66
N ALA A 81 -9.07 -0.01 4.73
CA ALA A 81 -9.35 -0.36 6.11
C ALA A 81 -10.49 0.55 6.59
N THR A 82 -11.51 -0.03 7.21
CA THR A 82 -12.60 0.68 7.88
C THR A 82 -12.44 0.53 9.39
N PHE A 83 -12.68 1.60 10.14
CA PHE A 83 -12.59 1.62 11.59
C PHE A 83 -13.43 2.77 12.15
N PHE A 84 -13.76 2.72 13.44
CA PHE A 84 -14.47 3.82 14.10
C PHE A 84 -13.48 4.85 14.65
N HIS A 85 -13.77 6.13 14.43
CA HIS A 85 -13.06 7.26 15.02
C HIS A 85 -14.10 8.27 15.50
N GLU A 86 -14.05 8.63 16.79
CA GLU A 86 -15.01 9.56 17.41
C GLU A 86 -16.50 9.20 17.20
N GLY A 87 -16.82 7.90 17.16
CA GLY A 87 -18.19 7.41 16.95
C GLY A 87 -18.63 7.32 15.49
N GLU A 88 -17.82 7.79 14.54
CA GLU A 88 -18.11 7.76 13.11
C GLU A 88 -17.27 6.68 12.40
N GLN A 89 -17.87 5.99 11.44
CA GLN A 89 -17.14 5.04 10.60
C GLN A 89 -16.23 5.80 9.63
N THR A 90 -14.94 5.57 9.77
CA THR A 90 -13.86 6.13 8.95
C THR A 90 -13.25 5.05 8.08
N TRP A 91 -12.58 5.46 7.00
CA TRP A 91 -11.82 4.58 6.14
C TRP A 91 -10.47 5.18 5.75
N MET A 92 -9.48 4.33 5.48
CA MET A 92 -8.19 4.73 4.92
C MET A 92 -7.64 3.66 3.98
N PRO A 93 -6.74 4.01 3.04
CA PRO A 93 -5.98 2.99 2.31
C PRO A 93 -5.24 2.06 3.29
N VAL A 94 -5.31 0.75 3.06
CA VAL A 94 -4.75 -0.27 3.97
C VAL A 94 -3.24 -0.14 4.16
N SER A 95 -2.53 0.44 3.20
CA SER A 95 -1.09 0.65 3.25
C SER A 95 -0.64 1.84 2.41
N LYS A 96 0.57 2.34 2.69
CA LYS A 96 1.21 3.42 1.92
C LYS A 96 1.38 3.05 0.45
N PHE A 97 1.66 1.79 0.14
CA PHE A 97 1.73 1.30 -1.23
C PHE A 97 0.39 1.47 -1.97
N VAL A 98 -0.72 1.07 -1.33
CA VAL A 98 -2.06 1.20 -1.92
C VAL A 98 -2.41 2.68 -2.10
N ALA A 99 -2.18 3.52 -1.09
CA ALA A 99 -2.40 4.96 -1.19
C ALA A 99 -1.67 5.58 -2.40
N ALA A 100 -0.38 5.26 -2.56
CA ALA A 100 0.43 5.77 -3.68
C ALA A 100 -0.08 5.26 -5.04
N LYS A 101 -0.49 3.99 -5.13
CA LYS A 101 -1.01 3.42 -6.38
C LYS A 101 -2.36 4.00 -6.76
N LEU A 102 -3.24 4.22 -5.79
CA LEU A 102 -4.51 4.89 -6.01
C LEU A 102 -4.28 6.35 -6.46
N ALA A 103 -3.44 7.09 -5.75
CA ALA A 103 -3.10 8.47 -6.11
C ALA A 103 -2.52 8.55 -7.54
N SER A 104 -1.66 7.61 -7.95
CA SER A 104 -1.08 7.59 -9.30
C SER A 104 -2.09 7.35 -10.43
N ARG A 105 -3.25 6.77 -10.12
CA ARG A 105 -4.34 6.52 -11.08
C ARG A 105 -5.42 7.61 -11.03
N ALA A 106 -5.41 8.45 -10.00
CA ALA A 106 -6.38 9.52 -9.84
C ALA A 106 -6.01 10.71 -10.72
N LYS A 107 -7.01 11.42 -11.23
CA LYS A 107 -6.79 12.75 -11.81
C LYS A 107 -6.44 13.72 -10.69
N THR A 108 -5.53 14.66 -10.96
CA THR A 108 -5.15 15.70 -9.97
C THR A 108 -6.36 16.49 -9.48
N SER A 109 -7.36 16.73 -10.33
CA SER A 109 -8.61 17.39 -9.95
C SER A 109 -9.40 16.62 -8.89
N THR A 110 -9.44 15.29 -8.98
CA THR A 110 -10.05 14.44 -7.95
C THR A 110 -9.34 14.58 -6.62
N LEU A 111 -8.00 14.48 -6.62
CA LEU A 111 -7.24 14.58 -5.38
C LEU A 111 -7.42 15.96 -4.71
N LYS A 112 -7.45 17.03 -5.51
CA LYS A 112 -7.75 18.37 -5.01
C LYS A 112 -9.16 18.45 -4.41
N SER A 113 -10.16 17.92 -5.13
CA SER A 113 -11.55 17.89 -4.65
C SER A 113 -11.65 17.19 -3.30
N LEU A 114 -10.96 16.06 -3.11
CA LEU A 114 -11.01 15.31 -1.84
C LEU A 114 -10.52 16.11 -0.63
N VAL A 115 -9.53 16.97 -0.85
CA VAL A 115 -8.95 17.80 0.22
C VAL A 115 -9.77 19.08 0.44
N SER A 116 -10.32 19.65 -0.63
CA SER A 116 -11.07 20.91 -0.57
C SER A 116 -12.56 20.74 -0.22
N ASP A 117 -13.12 19.56 -0.42
CA ASP A 117 -14.54 19.28 -0.19
C ASP A 117 -14.82 19.17 1.32
N SER A 118 -15.49 20.18 1.86
CA SER A 118 -15.86 20.25 3.27
C SER A 118 -16.93 19.22 3.68
N THR A 119 -17.63 18.62 2.70
CA THR A 119 -18.60 17.54 2.96
C THR A 119 -17.91 16.22 3.32
N ILE A 120 -16.65 16.05 2.92
CA ILE A 120 -15.85 14.88 3.29
C ILE A 120 -15.33 15.07 4.71
N ARG A 121 -15.98 14.39 5.65
CA ARG A 121 -15.61 14.41 7.08
C ARG A 121 -14.58 13.38 7.48
N ASN A 122 -14.04 12.61 6.54
CA ASN A 122 -13.08 11.54 6.83
C ASN A 122 -11.72 12.12 7.30
N PRO A 123 -11.30 11.88 8.56
CA PRO A 123 -10.06 12.44 9.11
C PRO A 123 -8.79 11.86 8.45
N SER A 124 -8.84 10.66 7.85
CA SER A 124 -7.71 10.07 7.13
C SER A 124 -7.39 10.83 5.85
N VAL A 125 -8.42 11.35 5.18
CA VAL A 125 -8.27 12.17 3.97
C VAL A 125 -7.67 13.54 4.32
N LYS A 126 -8.00 14.07 5.51
CA LYS A 126 -7.48 15.36 6.01
C LYS A 126 -6.08 15.27 6.63
N GLY A 127 -5.53 14.06 6.79
CA GLY A 127 -4.22 13.84 7.41
C GLY A 127 -4.22 14.07 8.92
N CYS A 128 -5.36 13.86 9.57
CA CYS A 128 -5.54 14.05 11.02
C CYS A 128 -5.44 12.73 11.82
N LEU A 129 -4.93 11.66 11.20
CA LEU A 129 -4.78 10.31 11.76
C LEU A 129 -3.36 9.77 11.60
#